data_AF-A0A435G5M2-F1
#
_entry.id   AF-A0A435G5M2-F1
#
_cell.length_a   1.000
_cell.length_b   1.000
_cell.length_c   1.000
_cell.angle_alpha   90.00
_cell.angle_beta   90.00
_cell.angle_gamma   90.00
#
_symmetry.space_group_name_H-M   'P 1'
#
loop_
_entity.id
_entity.type
_entity.pdbx_description
1 polymer ?
#
loop_
_entity_poly.entity_id
_entity_poly.type
_entity_poly.pdbx_seq_one_letter_code
_entity_poly.pdbx_strand_id
1 'polypeptide(L)'
;MAKSDHYIGEGLRLRMKLTKTDLASVPHEYRIAYRPVDEDDDDCEGYDLILCVSAANYVTEAKAEIARLTASLETLKVEGPKMVAAEKQASRDHAVRMTLFHSLAKAGVKQGLIEGAMATLESQNDFEVGESDGRKKERVVHARTERGLLTVDALVQQFVETEGAAYLERRAAPAGGHFNQLSRGLKLRH
;
A
#
# COMPACT_ATOMS: atom_id res chain seq x y z
N MET A 1 -3.28 53.92 26.13
CA MET A 1 -3.62 53.98 24.69
C MET A 1 -3.87 52.56 24.22
N ALA A 2 -5.14 52.17 24.03
CA ALA A 2 -5.49 50.85 23.53
C ALA A 2 -4.94 50.69 22.11
N LYS A 3 -4.28 49.56 21.82
CA LYS A 3 -3.74 49.27 20.49
C LYS A 3 -4.92 49.21 19.51
N SER A 4 -4.99 50.17 18.58
CA SER A 4 -6.07 50.27 17.58
C SER A 4 -6.08 49.12 16.58
N ASP A 5 -4.96 48.42 16.47
CA ASP A 5 -4.68 47.44 15.43
C ASP A 5 -4.24 46.11 16.06
N HIS A 6 -4.76 45.01 15.51
CA HIS A 6 -4.31 43.66 15.74
C HIS A 6 -3.50 43.17 14.54
N TYR A 7 -2.35 42.57 14.82
CA TYR A 7 -1.45 42.06 13.79
C TYR A 7 -1.59 40.55 13.71
N ILE A 8 -1.77 40.05 12.49
CA ILE A 8 -2.03 38.65 12.21
C ILE A 8 -1.07 38.17 11.13
N GLY A 9 -0.43 37.02 11.37
CA GLY A 9 0.40 36.35 10.37
C GLY A 9 1.41 37.28 9.71
N GLU A 10 1.61 37.12 8.40
CA GLU A 10 2.58 37.76 7.48
C GLU A 10 2.50 39.31 7.39
N GLY A 11 2.36 40.01 8.52
CA GLY A 11 2.26 41.46 8.59
C GLY A 11 0.87 42.02 8.28
N LEU A 12 -0.17 41.17 8.22
CA LEU A 12 -1.53 41.65 8.02
C LEU A 12 -2.01 42.42 9.25
N ARG A 13 -2.56 43.61 9.02
CA ARG A 13 -3.03 44.50 10.06
C ARG A 13 -4.55 44.63 10.00
N LEU A 14 -5.23 44.20 11.05
CA LEU A 14 -6.67 44.32 11.22
C LEU A 14 -6.98 45.41 12.24
N ARG A 15 -7.83 46.37 11.89
CA ARG A 15 -8.30 47.39 12.84
C ARG A 15 -9.25 46.74 13.84
N MET A 16 -9.11 47.07 15.13
CA MET A 16 -9.93 46.53 16.20
C MET A 16 -11.40 46.97 16.10
N LYS A 17 -11.63 48.20 15.60
CA LYS A 17 -12.95 48.80 15.44
C LYS A 17 -13.04 49.47 14.07
N LEU A 18 -14.17 49.33 13.38
CA LEU A 18 -14.38 49.92 12.06
C LEU A 18 -15.86 50.21 11.78
N THR A 19 -16.12 51.09 10.82
CA THR A 19 -17.47 51.38 10.30
C THR A 19 -17.83 50.39 9.18
N LYS A 20 -19.11 50.27 8.84
CA LYS A 20 -19.58 49.41 7.73
C LYS A 20 -18.95 49.78 6.39
N THR A 21 -18.68 51.06 6.15
CA THR A 21 -18.00 51.55 4.94
C THR A 21 -16.58 51.01 4.81
N ASP A 22 -15.94 50.78 5.95
CA ASP A 22 -14.54 50.41 6.04
C ASP A 22 -14.31 48.89 5.95
N LEU A 23 -15.37 48.08 6.10
CA LEU A 23 -15.31 46.62 6.03
C LEU A 23 -14.78 46.11 4.68
N ALA A 24 -15.02 46.86 3.60
CA ALA A 24 -14.53 46.52 2.26
C ALA A 24 -12.99 46.45 2.18
N SER A 25 -12.29 47.21 3.03
CA SER A 25 -10.82 47.20 3.13
C SER A 25 -10.25 45.96 3.82
N VAL A 26 -11.08 45.20 4.54
CA VAL A 26 -10.69 43.96 5.20
C VAL A 26 -10.70 42.82 4.17
N PRO A 27 -9.64 41.99 4.11
CA PRO A 27 -9.63 40.81 3.25
C PRO A 27 -10.84 39.92 3.55
N HIS A 28 -11.45 39.37 2.50
CA HIS A 28 -12.74 38.71 2.56
C HIS A 28 -12.81 37.62 3.64
N GLU A 29 -11.76 36.80 3.74
CA GLU A 29 -11.63 35.71 4.71
C GLU A 29 -11.67 36.17 6.18
N TYR A 30 -11.26 37.40 6.48
CA TYR A 30 -11.20 37.93 7.85
C TYR A 30 -12.44 38.75 8.22
N ARG A 31 -13.33 39.03 7.27
CA ARG A 31 -14.58 39.77 7.55
C ARG A 31 -15.48 39.03 8.53
N ILE A 32 -15.42 37.69 8.53
CA ILE A 32 -16.15 36.84 9.49
C ILE A 32 -15.73 37.06 10.95
N ALA A 33 -14.52 37.60 11.18
CA ALA A 33 -14.04 37.89 12.52
C ALA A 33 -14.60 39.19 13.09
N TYR A 34 -15.35 39.98 12.30
CA TYR A 34 -15.99 41.20 12.78
C TYR A 34 -17.43 40.94 13.16
N ARG A 35 -17.81 41.32 14.38
CA ARG A 35 -19.20 41.30 14.86
C ARG A 35 -19.75 42.72 14.97
N PRO A 36 -21.08 42.92 14.85
CA PRO A 36 -21.73 44.19 15.19
C PRO A 36 -21.41 44.60 16.62
N VAL A 37 -21.18 45.90 16.83
CA VAL A 37 -21.12 46.50 18.17
C VAL A 37 -22.49 46.39 18.82
N ASP A 38 -22.54 46.00 20.09
CA ASP A 38 -23.76 45.90 20.90
C ASP A 38 -23.76 46.92 22.06
N GLU A 39 -24.85 46.96 22.84
CA GLU A 39 -25.03 47.91 23.95
C GLU A 39 -24.07 47.66 25.12
N ASP A 40 -23.45 46.48 25.19
CA ASP A 40 -22.51 46.07 26.24
C ASP A 40 -21.04 46.42 25.88
N ASP A 41 -20.79 46.92 24.66
CA ASP A 41 -19.46 47.24 24.15
C ASP A 41 -19.04 48.68 24.48
N ASP A 42 -18.44 48.86 25.65
CA ASP A 42 -17.84 50.13 26.07
C ASP A 42 -16.75 50.62 25.07
N ASP A 43 -16.60 51.94 24.96
CA ASP A 43 -15.63 52.63 24.08
C ASP A 43 -15.82 52.43 22.56
N CYS A 44 -17.00 52.02 22.08
CA CYS A 44 -17.27 51.78 20.65
C CYS A 44 -18.09 52.87 19.93
N GLU A 45 -18.23 54.06 20.53
CA GLU A 45 -18.96 55.19 19.93
C GLU A 45 -18.39 55.56 18.54
N GLY A 46 -19.27 55.64 17.54
CA GLY A 46 -18.91 55.96 16.15
C GLY A 46 -18.40 54.78 15.30
N TYR A 47 -18.39 53.55 15.83
CA TYR A 47 -18.02 52.34 15.09
C TYR A 47 -19.22 51.39 14.95
N ASP A 48 -19.25 50.62 13.85
CA ASP A 48 -20.33 49.65 13.58
C ASP A 48 -19.93 48.21 13.92
N LEU A 49 -18.63 47.91 13.87
CA LEU A 49 -18.10 46.55 13.94
C LEU A 49 -16.85 46.49 14.83
N ILE A 50 -16.75 45.42 15.62
CA ILE A 50 -15.62 45.11 16.49
C ILE A 50 -14.97 43.77 16.11
N LEU A 51 -13.64 43.73 16.13
CA LEU A 51 -12.85 42.55 15.83
C LEU A 51 -12.89 41.54 16.98
N CYS A 52 -13.36 40.33 16.69
CA CYS A 52 -13.13 39.16 17.51
C CYS A 52 -11.74 38.57 17.21
N VAL A 53 -10.76 38.88 18.06
CA VAL A 53 -9.35 38.47 17.88
C VAL A 53 -9.20 36.95 17.78
N SER A 54 -9.94 36.18 18.57
CA SER A 54 -9.90 34.72 18.52
C SER A 54 -10.40 34.17 17.18
N ALA A 55 -11.50 34.70 16.65
CA ALA A 55 -12.01 34.32 15.33
C ALA A 55 -11.00 34.67 14.22
N ALA A 56 -10.34 35.83 14.32
CA ALA A 56 -9.34 36.24 13.34
C ALA A 56 -8.10 35.33 13.36
N ASN A 57 -7.61 34.96 14.54
CA ASN A 57 -6.51 34.00 14.67
C ASN A 57 -6.90 32.61 14.14
N TYR A 58 -8.15 32.17 14.40
CA TYR A 58 -8.65 30.90 13.87
C TYR A 58 -8.67 30.89 12.33
N VAL A 59 -9.07 31.99 11.69
CA VAL A 59 -9.00 32.10 10.22
C VAL A 59 -7.57 31.90 9.71
N THR A 60 -6.56 32.47 10.40
CA THR A 60 -5.15 32.31 10.03
C THR A 60 -4.68 30.87 10.17
N GLU A 61 -4.98 30.24 11.30
CA GLU A 61 -4.65 28.83 11.55
C GLU A 61 -5.32 27.93 10.52
N ALA A 62 -6.60 28.15 10.24
CA ALA A 62 -7.35 27.40 9.23
C ALA A 62 -6.74 27.56 7.83
N LYS A 63 -6.32 28.77 7.44
CA LYS A 63 -5.64 28.99 6.14
C LYS A 63 -4.31 28.25 6.06
N ALA A 64 -3.50 28.29 7.13
CA ALA A 64 -2.24 27.57 7.17
C ALA A 64 -2.46 26.05 7.08
N GLU A 65 -3.47 25.54 7.78
CA GLU A 65 -3.82 24.12 7.76
C GLU A 65 -4.34 23.68 6.39
N ILE A 66 -5.20 24.48 5.73
CA ILE A 66 -5.66 24.21 4.36
C ILE A 66 -4.47 24.17 3.40
N ALA A 67 -3.52 25.08 3.51
CA ALA A 67 -2.31 25.07 2.68
C ALA A 67 -1.48 23.80 2.90
N ARG A 68 -1.28 23.41 4.17
CA ARG A 68 -0.56 22.19 4.55
C ARG A 68 -1.24 20.93 4.01
N LEU A 69 -2.56 20.82 4.19
CA LEU A 69 -3.36 19.68 3.71
C LEU A 69 -3.38 19.63 2.18
N THR A 70 -3.48 20.78 1.51
CA THR A 70 -3.42 20.85 0.05
C THR A 70 -2.08 20.37 -0.47
N ALA A 71 -0.97 20.82 0.12
CA ALA A 71 0.37 20.33 -0.24
C ALA A 71 0.50 18.82 -0.01
N SER A 72 -0.02 18.31 1.11
CA SER A 72 -0.02 16.88 1.42
C SER A 72 -0.83 16.07 0.41
N LEU A 73 -1.99 16.59 -0.01
CA LEU A 73 -2.83 15.95 -1.03
C LEU A 73 -2.14 15.88 -2.39
N GLU A 74 -1.43 16.94 -2.81
CA GLU A 74 -0.69 16.91 -4.07
C GLU A 74 0.46 15.89 -4.03
N THR A 75 1.19 15.79 -2.91
CA THR A 75 2.18 14.72 -2.72
C THR A 75 1.54 13.34 -2.81
N LEU A 76 0.43 13.11 -2.11
CA LEU A 76 -0.28 11.82 -2.14
C LEU A 76 -0.84 11.47 -3.52
N LYS A 77 -1.27 12.45 -4.33
CA LYS A 77 -1.73 12.18 -5.71
C LYS A 77 -0.61 11.67 -6.61
N VAL A 78 0.62 12.15 -6.40
CA VAL A 78 1.79 11.74 -7.18
C VAL A 78 2.37 10.42 -6.67
N GLU A 79 2.51 10.27 -5.36
CA GLU A 79 3.17 9.11 -4.73
C GLU A 79 2.22 7.94 -4.48
N GLY A 80 0.95 8.21 -4.18
CA GLY A 80 -0.07 7.22 -3.85
C GLY A 80 -0.20 6.10 -4.88
N PRO A 81 -0.32 6.39 -6.19
CA PRO A 81 -0.38 5.35 -7.22
C PRO A 81 0.85 4.45 -7.24
N LYS A 82 2.05 5.03 -7.02
CA LYS A 82 3.31 4.27 -6.98
C LYS A 82 3.37 3.37 -5.75
N MET A 83 2.98 3.89 -4.58
CA MET A 83 2.91 3.11 -3.34
C MET A 83 1.92 1.95 -3.46
N VAL A 84 0.72 2.20 -3.99
CA VAL A 84 -0.29 1.15 -4.20
C VAL A 84 0.19 0.10 -5.21
N ALA A 85 0.86 0.52 -6.29
CA ALA A 85 1.43 -0.41 -7.26
C ALA A 85 2.54 -1.27 -6.64
N ALA A 86 3.44 -0.66 -5.87
CA ALA A 86 4.51 -1.36 -5.16
C ALA A 86 3.94 -2.37 -4.14
N GLU A 87 2.94 -1.97 -3.36
CA GLU A 87 2.29 -2.85 -2.39
C GLU A 87 1.55 -4.01 -3.07
N LYS A 88 0.85 -3.75 -4.18
CA LYS A 88 0.22 -4.81 -4.98
C LYS A 88 1.24 -5.80 -5.51
N GLN A 89 2.39 -5.32 -5.98
CA GLN A 89 3.46 -6.18 -6.46
C GLN A 89 4.06 -7.00 -5.32
N ALA A 90 4.43 -6.37 -4.20
CA ALA A 90 4.96 -7.05 -3.02
C ALA A 90 3.99 -8.12 -2.48
N SER A 91 2.68 -7.83 -2.49
CA SER A 91 1.64 -8.77 -2.07
C SER A 91 1.52 -9.97 -3.03
N ARG A 92 1.73 -9.77 -4.33
CA ARG A 92 1.78 -10.85 -5.33
C ARG A 92 3.03 -11.69 -5.14
N ASP A 93 4.19 -11.06 -5.04
CA ASP A 93 5.48 -11.73 -4.88
C ASP A 93 5.49 -12.58 -3.60
N HIS A 94 4.93 -12.05 -2.51
CA HIS A 94 4.76 -12.81 -1.26
C HIS A 94 3.87 -14.04 -1.45
N ALA A 95 2.75 -13.92 -2.16
CA ALA A 95 1.86 -15.05 -2.42
C ALA A 95 2.53 -16.14 -3.27
N VAL A 96 3.28 -15.74 -4.30
CA VAL A 96 4.06 -16.65 -5.15
C VAL A 96 5.09 -17.39 -4.31
N ARG A 97 5.92 -16.65 -3.55
CA ARG A 97 6.98 -17.22 -2.71
C ARG A 97 6.45 -18.19 -1.66
N MET A 98 5.37 -17.84 -0.98
CA MET A 98 4.75 -18.72 0.02
C MET A 98 4.18 -19.98 -0.62
N THR A 99 3.54 -19.87 -1.78
CA THR A 99 2.99 -21.03 -2.48
C THR A 99 4.11 -21.96 -2.96
N LEU A 100 5.15 -21.41 -3.58
CA LEU A 100 6.34 -22.18 -4.01
C LEU A 100 7.01 -22.88 -2.84
N PHE A 101 7.23 -22.17 -1.73
CA PHE A 101 7.80 -22.74 -0.52
C PHE A 101 7.00 -23.95 -0.03
N HIS A 102 5.68 -23.80 0.09
CA HIS A 102 4.82 -24.89 0.55
C HIS A 102 4.78 -26.06 -0.43
N SER A 103 4.72 -25.80 -1.73
CA SER A 103 4.74 -26.84 -2.76
C SER A 103 6.09 -27.60 -2.79
N LEU A 104 7.22 -26.90 -2.67
CA LEU A 104 8.56 -27.51 -2.62
C LEU A 104 8.77 -28.34 -1.35
N ALA A 105 8.34 -27.82 -0.19
CA ALA A 105 8.39 -28.57 1.06
C ALA A 105 7.53 -29.83 0.99
N LYS A 106 6.31 -29.73 0.43
CA LYS A 106 5.42 -30.87 0.18
C LYS A 106 6.02 -31.89 -0.78
N ALA A 107 6.76 -31.45 -1.79
CA ALA A 107 7.48 -32.31 -2.73
C ALA A 107 8.73 -32.99 -2.12
N GLY A 108 9.12 -32.64 -0.89
CA GLY A 108 10.24 -33.26 -0.18
C GLY A 108 11.61 -32.67 -0.52
N VAL A 109 11.65 -31.41 -0.98
CA VAL A 109 12.90 -30.67 -1.17
C VAL A 109 13.52 -30.34 0.18
N LYS A 110 14.84 -30.57 0.31
CA LYS A 110 15.62 -30.25 1.51
C LYS A 110 15.46 -28.80 1.90
N GLN A 111 15.20 -28.53 3.18
CA GLN A 111 14.97 -27.17 3.69
C GLN A 111 16.07 -26.17 3.30
N GLY A 112 17.34 -26.59 3.34
CA GLY A 112 18.49 -25.76 2.96
C GLY A 112 18.64 -25.50 1.44
N LEU A 113 17.86 -26.17 0.60
CA LEU A 113 17.87 -26.02 -0.86
C LEU A 113 16.58 -25.41 -1.42
N ILE A 114 15.54 -25.21 -0.59
CA ILE A 114 14.26 -24.65 -1.03
C ILE A 114 14.45 -23.25 -1.63
N GLU A 115 15.22 -22.38 -0.99
CA GLU A 115 15.50 -21.02 -1.49
C GLU A 115 16.14 -21.03 -2.90
N GLY A 116 17.09 -21.93 -3.14
CA GLY A 116 17.70 -22.08 -4.46
C GLY A 116 16.75 -22.66 -5.51
N ALA A 117 15.89 -23.60 -5.12
CA ALA A 117 14.85 -24.14 -6.00
C ALA A 117 13.78 -23.10 -6.35
N MET A 118 13.35 -22.27 -5.38
CA MET A 118 12.44 -21.15 -5.61
C MET A 118 13.04 -20.15 -6.59
N ALA A 119 14.29 -19.71 -6.38
CA ALA A 119 14.95 -18.78 -7.28
C ALA A 119 15.06 -19.32 -8.72
N THR A 120 15.29 -20.62 -8.86
CA THR A 120 15.33 -21.27 -10.18
C THR A 120 13.94 -21.23 -10.84
N LEU A 121 12.90 -21.62 -10.11
CA LEU A 121 11.52 -21.63 -10.62
C LEU A 121 11.01 -20.24 -10.97
N GLU A 122 11.31 -19.23 -10.15
CA GLU A 122 11.01 -17.82 -10.39
C GLU A 122 11.74 -17.27 -11.61
N SER A 123 12.98 -17.71 -11.87
CA SER A 123 13.73 -17.28 -13.06
C SER A 123 13.25 -17.89 -14.37
N GLN A 124 12.64 -19.09 -14.29
CA GLN A 124 12.25 -19.87 -15.47
C GLN A 124 10.76 -19.75 -15.81
N ASN A 125 9.94 -19.20 -14.91
CA ASN A 125 8.48 -19.18 -15.07
C ASN A 125 7.89 -17.84 -14.65
N ASP A 126 6.88 -17.40 -15.41
CA ASP A 126 6.03 -16.28 -15.03
C ASP A 126 4.89 -16.79 -14.14
N PHE A 127 4.56 -16.05 -13.07
CA PHE A 127 3.47 -16.41 -12.17
C PHE A 127 2.32 -15.40 -12.22
N GLU A 128 1.11 -15.92 -12.12
CA GLU A 128 -0.12 -15.14 -12.05
C GLU A 128 -0.84 -15.45 -10.74
N VAL A 129 -1.20 -14.40 -10.00
CA VAL A 129 -1.97 -14.50 -8.75
C VAL A 129 -3.40 -14.06 -9.02
N GLY A 130 -4.32 -15.02 -8.94
CA GLY A 130 -5.75 -14.81 -9.08
C GLY A 130 -6.52 -14.99 -7.78
N GLU A 131 -7.84 -14.86 -7.85
CA GLU A 131 -8.77 -15.25 -6.78
C GLU A 131 -9.53 -16.49 -7.23
N SER A 132 -9.81 -17.41 -6.31
CA SER A 132 -10.68 -18.54 -6.58
C SER A 132 -12.12 -18.06 -6.77
N ASP A 133 -12.87 -18.74 -7.64
CA ASP A 133 -14.28 -18.45 -7.91
C ASP A 133 -15.22 -18.79 -6.74
N GLY A 134 -14.68 -19.24 -5.60
CA GLY A 134 -15.43 -19.59 -4.42
C GLY A 134 -15.93 -18.37 -3.62
N ARG A 135 -16.94 -18.59 -2.76
CA ARG A 135 -17.51 -17.54 -1.88
C ARG A 135 -16.48 -16.84 -0.98
N LYS A 136 -15.35 -17.48 -0.70
CA LYS A 136 -14.27 -16.95 0.15
C LYS A 136 -13.12 -16.28 -0.63
N LYS A 137 -13.14 -16.30 -1.97
CA LYS A 137 -12.12 -15.67 -2.85
C LYS A 137 -10.70 -15.86 -2.32
N GLU A 138 -10.25 -17.11 -2.30
CA GLU A 138 -8.91 -17.44 -1.83
C GLU A 138 -7.89 -17.11 -2.92
N ARG A 139 -6.72 -16.59 -2.54
CA ARG A 139 -5.66 -16.32 -3.52
C ARG A 139 -5.13 -17.64 -4.07
N VAL A 140 -5.08 -17.75 -5.40
CA VAL A 140 -4.53 -18.91 -6.10
C VAL A 140 -3.37 -18.44 -6.97
N VAL A 141 -2.26 -19.17 -6.94
CA VAL A 141 -1.09 -18.89 -7.77
C VAL A 141 -1.00 -19.94 -8.87
N HIS A 142 -0.82 -19.47 -10.10
CA HIS A 142 -0.60 -20.29 -11.27
C HIS A 142 0.69 -19.88 -11.97
N ALA A 143 1.40 -20.85 -12.55
CA ALA A 143 2.48 -20.59 -13.48
C ALA A 143 1.91 -20.44 -14.89
N ARG A 144 2.35 -19.41 -15.62
CA ARG A 144 1.96 -19.18 -17.00
C ARG A 144 2.88 -19.96 -17.92
N THR A 145 2.29 -20.76 -18.79
CA THR A 145 2.99 -21.54 -19.81
C THR A 145 2.41 -21.23 -21.19
N GLU A 146 3.12 -21.60 -22.26
CA GLU A 146 2.62 -21.43 -23.64
C GLU A 146 1.28 -22.13 -23.90
N ARG A 147 0.96 -23.16 -23.10
CA ARG A 147 -0.27 -23.96 -23.22
C ARG A 147 -1.37 -23.55 -22.24
N GLY A 148 -1.16 -22.50 -21.44
CA GLY A 148 -2.12 -22.00 -20.46
C GLY A 148 -1.57 -21.94 -19.04
N LEU A 149 -2.47 -21.98 -18.05
CA LEU A 149 -2.13 -21.87 -16.64
C LEU A 149 -1.89 -23.26 -16.04
N LEU A 150 -0.75 -23.42 -15.36
CA LEU A 150 -0.37 -24.61 -14.62
C LEU A 150 -0.44 -24.32 -13.11
N THR A 151 -0.83 -25.30 -12.28
CA THR A 151 -0.76 -25.14 -10.82
C THR A 151 0.69 -25.18 -10.36
N VAL A 152 1.02 -24.47 -9.28
CA VAL A 152 2.38 -24.47 -8.71
C VAL A 152 2.81 -25.88 -8.29
N ASP A 153 1.89 -26.69 -7.74
CA ASP A 153 2.15 -28.09 -7.39
C ASP A 153 2.60 -28.92 -8.60
N ALA A 154 1.93 -28.77 -9.76
CA ALA A 154 2.29 -29.49 -10.98
C ALA A 154 3.63 -29.01 -11.55
N LEU A 155 3.90 -27.69 -11.48
CA LEU A 155 5.20 -27.13 -11.89
C LEU A 155 6.34 -27.68 -11.02
N VAL A 156 6.16 -27.68 -9.71
CA VAL A 156 7.16 -28.19 -8.77
C VAL A 156 7.39 -29.68 -8.98
N GLN A 157 6.34 -30.46 -9.22
CA GLN A 157 6.48 -31.87 -9.53
C GLN A 157 7.29 -32.10 -10.81
N GLN A 158 7.00 -31.35 -11.88
CA GLN A 158 7.78 -31.43 -13.12
C GLN A 158 9.25 -31.09 -12.88
N PHE A 159 9.53 -30.00 -12.14
CA PHE A 159 10.89 -29.61 -11.78
C PHE A 159 11.64 -30.70 -11.02
N VAL A 160 10.99 -31.32 -10.02
CA VAL A 160 11.58 -32.40 -9.23
C VAL A 160 11.87 -33.65 -10.07
N GLU A 161 10.99 -33.98 -11.01
CA GLU A 161 11.13 -35.15 -11.89
C GLU A 161 12.22 -34.98 -12.96
N THR A 162 12.41 -33.77 -13.51
CA THR A 162 13.38 -33.52 -14.59
C THR A 162 14.76 -33.10 -14.09
N GLU A 163 14.83 -32.17 -13.13
CA GLU A 163 16.08 -31.50 -12.73
C GLU A 163 16.34 -31.59 -11.22
N GLY A 164 15.28 -31.75 -10.42
CA GLY A 164 15.29 -31.59 -8.97
C GLY A 164 15.59 -32.85 -8.16
N ALA A 165 15.95 -33.97 -8.78
CA ALA A 165 16.28 -35.20 -8.04
C ALA A 165 17.42 -35.03 -7.01
N ALA A 166 18.32 -34.06 -7.23
CA ALA A 166 19.39 -33.69 -6.30
C ALA A 166 18.89 -32.92 -5.06
N TYR A 167 17.73 -32.25 -5.19
CA TYR A 167 17.14 -31.38 -4.17
C TYR A 167 16.36 -32.17 -3.10
N LEU A 168 16.00 -33.42 -3.36
CA LEU A 168 15.18 -34.24 -2.48
C LEU A 168 15.92 -34.80 -1.25
N GLU A 169 15.24 -34.87 -0.11
CA GLU A 169 15.74 -35.52 1.12
C GLU A 169 15.88 -37.04 0.98
N ARG A 170 14.92 -37.67 0.31
CA ARG A 170 15.01 -39.05 -0.16
C ARG A 170 15.08 -39.01 -1.68
N ARG A 171 16.15 -39.55 -2.27
CA ARG A 171 16.07 -40.01 -3.67
C ARG A 171 14.83 -40.90 -3.74
N ALA A 172 13.83 -40.53 -4.54
CA ALA A 172 12.79 -41.47 -4.90
C ALA A 172 13.52 -42.71 -5.41
N ALA A 173 13.40 -43.83 -4.69
CA ALA A 173 14.01 -45.07 -5.12
C ALA A 173 13.48 -45.31 -6.55
N PRO A 174 14.34 -45.60 -7.54
CA PRO A 174 13.85 -45.93 -8.87
C PRO A 174 12.79 -47.01 -8.69
N ALA A 175 11.60 -46.79 -9.24
CA ALA A 175 10.47 -47.71 -9.10
C ALA A 175 11.00 -49.13 -9.37
N GLY A 176 11.05 -49.93 -8.31
CA GLY A 176 11.84 -51.17 -8.23
C GLY A 176 11.26 -52.33 -9.02
N GLY A 177 10.92 -52.12 -10.30
CA GLY A 177 10.37 -53.12 -11.20
C GLY A 177 11.42 -53.86 -12.02
N HIS A 178 12.55 -53.22 -12.36
CA HIS A 178 13.49 -53.79 -13.34
C HIS A 178 14.51 -54.79 -12.77
N PHE A 179 14.86 -54.72 -11.48
CA PHE A 179 15.82 -55.68 -10.90
C PHE A 179 15.18 -57.07 -10.66
N ASN A 180 13.89 -57.12 -10.33
CA ASN A 180 13.15 -58.37 -10.12
C ASN A 180 12.84 -59.14 -11.42
N GLN A 181 12.90 -58.48 -12.59
CA GLN A 181 12.75 -59.15 -13.89
C GLN A 181 14.04 -59.87 -14.31
N LEU A 182 15.22 -59.30 -14.02
CA LEU A 182 16.51 -59.94 -14.31
C LEU A 182 16.77 -61.16 -13.41
N SER A 183 16.37 -61.10 -12.14
CA SER A 183 16.52 -62.24 -11.21
C SER A 183 15.54 -63.39 -11.50
N ARG A 184 14.37 -63.11 -12.08
CA ARG A 184 13.44 -64.15 -12.56
C ARG A 184 13.94 -64.87 -13.82
N GLY A 185 14.66 -64.18 -14.71
CA GLY A 185 15.26 -64.79 -15.91
C GLY A 185 16.38 -65.79 -15.61
N LEU A 186 17.11 -65.60 -14.50
CA LEU A 186 18.23 -66.48 -14.09
C LEU A 186 17.79 -67.76 -13.36
N LYS A 187 16.59 -67.79 -12.76
CA LYS A 187 16.05 -69.00 -12.09
C LYS A 187 15.31 -69.97 -13.03
N LEU A 188 15.11 -69.60 -14.29
CA LEU A 188 14.47 -70.45 -15.31
C LEU A 188 15.49 -71.20 -16.21
N ARG A 189 16.78 -71.12 -15.88
CA ARG A 189 17.86 -71.90 -16.52
C ARG A 189 18.54 -72.80 -15.49
N HIS A 190 17.79 -73.76 -14.97
CA HIS A 190 18.30 -74.97 -14.34
C HIS A 190 17.38 -76.13 -14.70
#